data_AF-A0A943M191-F1
#
_entry.id   AF-A0A943M191-F1
#
_cell.length_a   1.000
_cell.length_b   1.000
_cell.length_c   1.000
_cell.angle_alpha   90.00
_cell.angle_beta   90.00
_cell.angle_gamma   90.00
#
_symmetry.space_group_name_H-M   'P 1'
#
loop_
_entity.id
_entity.type
_entity.pdbx_description
1 polymer ?
#
loop_
_entity_poly.entity_id
_entity_poly.type
_entity_poly.pdbx_seq_one_letter_code
_entity_poly.pdbx_strand_id
1 'polypeptide(L)'
;MTKDNRLKILQVGPSNWSEIQEIPENMKWYYCNLGQLETLQETIEEDEIKAFTAVIVDSLEGLEELMAIKEYLIPHTIFFDQTIEVPDESLLQFLKEVCAVPTDFSNQGQLLFTLSKALFSGQYG
;
A
#
# COMPACT_ATOMS: atom_id res chain seq x y z
N MET A 1 -21.15 14.51 9.17
CA MET A 1 -20.24 13.38 8.87
C MET A 1 -18.82 13.90 9.04
N THR A 2 -18.14 13.49 10.10
CA THR A 2 -16.71 13.79 10.28
C THR A 2 -15.95 13.03 9.20
N LYS A 3 -15.25 13.75 8.31
CA LYS A 3 -14.32 13.12 7.36
C LYS A 3 -13.24 12.40 8.19
N ASP A 4 -13.10 11.09 7.99
CA ASP A 4 -11.94 10.36 8.51
C ASP A 4 -10.70 10.87 7.75
N ASN A 5 -9.84 11.60 8.45
CA ASN A 5 -8.64 12.22 7.90
C ASN A 5 -7.39 11.34 8.06
N ARG A 6 -7.55 10.07 8.47
CA ARG A 6 -6.41 9.16 8.61
C ARG A 6 -5.87 8.78 7.25
N LEU A 7 -4.58 8.47 7.22
CA LEU A 7 -3.90 7.97 6.03
C LEU A 7 -4.46 6.58 5.71
N LYS A 8 -5.06 6.41 4.54
CA LYS A 8 -5.61 5.10 4.11
C LYS A 8 -4.45 4.26 3.60
N ILE A 9 -3.98 3.32 4.40
CA ILE A 9 -2.85 2.45 4.06
C ILE A 9 -3.40 1.09 3.65
N LEU A 10 -3.10 0.66 2.43
CA LEU A 10 -3.36 -0.69 1.97
C LEU A 10 -2.10 -1.53 2.11
N GLN A 11 -2.23 -2.72 2.66
CA GLN A 11 -1.22 -3.76 2.60
C GLN A 11 -1.75 -4.92 1.76
N VAL A 12 -0.97 -5.37 0.77
CA VAL A 12 -1.27 -6.56 -0.05
C VAL A 12 -0.15 -7.56 0.14
N GLY A 13 -0.48 -8.77 0.57
CA GLY A 13 0.54 -9.75 0.90
C GLY A 13 0.03 -10.99 1.62
N PRO A 14 0.90 -11.97 1.90
CA PRO A 14 0.52 -13.22 2.56
C PRO A 14 0.36 -13.11 4.08
N SER A 15 0.75 -11.99 4.71
CA SER A 15 0.71 -11.85 6.18
C SER A 15 0.27 -10.46 6.59
N ASN A 16 -0.72 -10.35 7.49
CA ASN A 16 -1.22 -9.05 7.93
C ASN A 16 -0.30 -8.40 8.98
N TRP A 17 0.36 -7.30 8.62
CA TRP A 17 1.29 -6.64 9.54
C TRP A 17 0.58 -5.99 10.73
N SER A 18 -0.71 -5.66 10.65
CA SER A 18 -1.43 -5.10 11.81
C SER A 18 -1.60 -6.08 12.96
N GLU A 19 -1.35 -7.38 12.73
CA GLU A 19 -1.41 -8.41 13.76
C GLU A 19 -0.09 -8.52 14.55
N ILE A 20 1.01 -8.04 13.98
CA ILE A 20 2.36 -8.20 14.54
C ILE A 20 3.09 -6.87 14.78
N GLN A 21 2.61 -5.77 14.20
CA GLN A 21 3.15 -4.41 14.37
C GLN A 21 2.11 -3.48 14.99
N GLU A 22 2.59 -2.47 15.72
CA GLU A 22 1.75 -1.36 16.17
C GLU A 22 1.46 -0.43 14.99
N ILE A 23 0.19 -0.33 14.60
CA ILE A 23 -0.24 0.60 13.56
C ILE A 23 -0.40 2.01 14.15
N PRO A 24 0.28 3.03 13.59
CA PRO A 24 0.13 4.41 14.04
C PRO A 24 -1.34 4.87 14.03
N GLU A 25 -1.78 5.57 15.08
CA GLU A 25 -3.19 6.00 15.25
C GLU A 25 -3.74 6.85 14.10
N ASN A 26 -2.85 7.56 13.39
CA ASN A 26 -3.19 8.39 12.24
C ASN A 26 -3.35 7.60 10.94
N MET A 27 -3.22 6.28 10.96
CA MET A 27 -3.44 5.39 9.83
C MET A 27 -4.78 4.65 9.96
N LYS A 28 -5.47 4.51 8.84
CA LYS A 28 -6.56 3.56 8.67
C LYS A 28 -6.01 2.42 7.82
N TRP A 29 -5.88 1.25 8.43
CA TRP A 29 -5.23 0.08 7.85
C TRP A 29 -6.23 -0.81 7.10
N TYR A 30 -5.89 -1.15 5.88
CA TYR A 30 -6.60 -2.10 5.03
C TYR A 30 -5.63 -3.22 4.69
N TYR A 31 -6.06 -4.47 4.83
CA TYR A 31 -5.28 -5.64 4.48
C TYR A 31 -6.01 -6.45 3.42
N CYS A 32 -5.29 -6.83 2.37
CA CYS A 32 -5.73 -7.75 1.35
C CYS A 32 -4.78 -8.95 1.34
N ASN A 33 -5.31 -10.13 1.66
CA ASN A 33 -4.59 -11.36 1.45
C ASN A 33 -4.57 -11.70 -0.06
N LEU A 34 -3.58 -12.49 -0.46
CA LEU A 34 -3.46 -12.95 -1.84
C LEU A 34 -4.70 -13.74 -2.26
N GLY A 35 -5.19 -13.47 -3.48
CA GLY A 35 -6.40 -14.04 -4.07
C GLY A 35 -7.70 -13.47 -3.52
N GLN A 36 -7.67 -12.47 -2.62
CA GLN A 36 -8.87 -11.88 -2.00
C GLN A 36 -9.21 -10.48 -2.54
N LEU A 37 -8.81 -10.19 -3.77
CA LEU A 37 -9.01 -8.87 -4.37
C LEU A 37 -10.49 -8.47 -4.47
N GLU A 38 -11.40 -9.42 -4.70
CA GLU A 38 -12.84 -9.15 -4.73
C GLU A 38 -13.33 -8.54 -3.41
N THR A 39 -12.90 -9.11 -2.27
CA THR A 39 -13.23 -8.60 -0.93
C THR A 39 -12.65 -7.20 -0.70
N LEU A 40 -11.45 -6.92 -1.23
CA LEU A 40 -10.87 -5.58 -1.17
C LEU A 40 -11.71 -4.58 -1.99
N GLN A 41 -12.18 -4.96 -3.18
CA GLN A 41 -13.02 -4.08 -4.01
C GLN A 41 -14.34 -3.74 -3.33
N GLU A 42 -15.01 -4.72 -2.72
CA GLU A 42 -16.20 -4.47 -1.89
C GLU A 42 -15.89 -3.45 -0.77
N THR A 43 -14.76 -3.63 -0.08
CA THR A 43 -14.33 -2.69 0.98
C THR A 43 -14.06 -1.29 0.43
N ILE A 44 -13.43 -1.17 -0.76
CA ILE A 44 -13.17 0.11 -1.43
C ILE A 44 -14.48 0.85 -1.72
N GLU A 45 -15.50 0.12 -2.20
CA GLU A 45 -16.82 0.68 -2.48
C GLU A 45 -17.54 1.11 -1.21
N GLU A 46 -17.59 0.24 -0.19
CA GLU A 46 -18.25 0.49 1.10
C GLU A 46 -17.67 1.69 1.85
N ASP A 47 -16.34 1.80 1.88
CA ASP A 47 -15.63 2.90 2.54
C ASP A 47 -15.44 4.15 1.65
N GLU A 48 -16.04 4.14 0.46
CA GLU A 48 -15.94 5.18 -0.57
C GLU A 48 -14.48 5.61 -0.81
N ILE A 49 -13.56 4.65 -0.88
CA ILE A 49 -12.13 4.90 -1.04
C ILE A 49 -11.86 5.40 -2.46
N LYS A 50 -11.43 6.66 -2.56
CA LYS A 50 -11.05 7.26 -3.85
C LYS A 50 -9.61 6.97 -4.25
N ALA A 51 -8.73 6.81 -3.27
CA ALA A 51 -7.35 6.38 -3.45
C ALA A 51 -6.77 5.98 -2.09
N PHE A 52 -5.77 5.11 -2.11
CA PHE A 52 -4.94 4.82 -0.94
C PHE A 52 -3.83 5.84 -0.81
N THR A 53 -3.58 6.31 0.41
CA THR A 53 -2.49 7.25 0.71
C THR A 53 -1.13 6.59 0.58
N ALA A 54 -1.05 5.30 0.88
CA ALA A 54 0.08 4.44 0.52
C ALA A 54 -0.37 2.99 0.37
N VAL A 55 0.38 2.25 -0.42
CA VAL A 55 0.22 0.80 -0.62
C VAL A 55 1.54 0.12 -0.29
N ILE A 56 1.49 -0.93 0.51
CA ILE A 56 2.63 -1.74 0.95
C ILE A 56 2.47 -3.14 0.38
N VAL A 57 3.49 -3.67 -0.30
CA VAL A 57 3.44 -4.99 -0.92
C VAL A 57 4.71 -5.78 -0.63
N ASP A 58 4.57 -6.95 -0.02
CA ASP A 58 5.68 -7.81 0.43
C ASP A 58 5.78 -9.14 -0.34
N SER A 59 5.09 -9.28 -1.47
CA SER A 59 5.22 -10.43 -2.38
C SER A 59 5.09 -10.05 -3.86
N LEU A 60 5.64 -10.90 -4.75
CA LEU A 60 5.50 -10.75 -6.20
C LEU A 60 4.03 -10.86 -6.64
N GLU A 61 3.29 -11.83 -6.10
CA GLU A 61 1.86 -12.05 -6.39
C GLU A 61 1.04 -10.81 -6.01
N GLY A 62 1.36 -10.17 -4.87
CA GLY A 62 0.70 -8.93 -4.47
C GLY A 62 0.94 -7.78 -5.44
N LEU A 63 2.13 -7.72 -6.06
CA LEU A 63 2.44 -6.70 -7.07
C LEU A 63 1.61 -6.90 -8.36
N GLU A 64 1.36 -8.16 -8.73
CA GLU A 64 0.48 -8.50 -9.86
C GLU A 64 -0.97 -8.08 -9.58
N GLU A 65 -1.46 -8.32 -8.36
CA GLU A 65 -2.81 -7.93 -7.94
C GLU A 65 -3.05 -6.42 -7.99
N LEU A 66 -2.02 -5.60 -7.76
CA LEU A 66 -2.14 -4.14 -7.84
C LEU A 66 -2.59 -3.64 -9.21
N MET A 67 -2.30 -4.38 -10.29
CA MET A 67 -2.72 -3.98 -11.63
C MET A 67 -4.24 -3.83 -11.75
N ALA A 68 -4.99 -4.66 -11.03
CA ALA A 68 -6.45 -4.68 -11.07
C ALA A 68 -7.09 -3.57 -10.23
N ILE A 69 -6.33 -2.87 -9.38
CA ILE A 69 -6.79 -1.72 -8.59
C ILE A 69 -6.03 -0.43 -8.93
N LYS A 70 -5.41 -0.36 -10.12
CA LYS A 70 -4.57 0.76 -10.57
C LYS A 70 -5.22 2.14 -10.39
N GLU A 71 -6.53 2.25 -10.56
CA GLU A 71 -7.26 3.52 -10.43
C GLU A 71 -7.30 4.09 -9.00
N TYR A 72 -7.06 3.25 -7.99
CA TYR A 72 -7.02 3.64 -6.58
C TYR A 72 -5.59 3.91 -6.06
N LEU A 73 -4.59 3.82 -6.95
CA LEU A 73 -3.18 4.00 -6.62
C LEU A 73 -2.73 5.42 -6.93
N ILE A 74 -1.96 6.02 -6.03
CA ILE A 74 -1.32 7.32 -6.25
C ILE A 74 0.14 7.08 -6.65
N PRO A 75 0.65 7.66 -7.75
CA PRO A 75 2.05 7.51 -8.10
C PRO A 75 2.99 7.91 -6.95
N HIS A 76 4.12 7.22 -6.81
CA HIS A 76 5.09 7.40 -5.72
C HIS A 76 4.63 7.01 -4.31
N THR A 77 3.44 6.40 -4.16
CA THR A 77 2.96 5.92 -2.85
C THR A 77 2.82 4.41 -2.76
N ILE A 78 3.35 3.66 -3.73
CA ILE A 78 3.40 2.20 -3.72
C ILE A 78 4.80 1.81 -3.26
N PHE A 79 4.90 1.16 -2.11
CA PHE A 79 6.14 0.69 -1.51
C PHE A 79 6.16 -0.84 -1.59
N PHE A 80 7.17 -1.41 -2.22
CA PHE A 80 7.31 -2.86 -2.30
C PHE A 80 8.66 -3.32 -1.74
N ASP A 81 8.71 -4.54 -1.24
CA ASP A 81 9.95 -5.11 -0.73
C ASP A 81 11.01 -5.17 -1.83
N GLN A 82 12.11 -4.43 -1.63
CA GLN A 82 13.22 -4.34 -2.59
C GLN A 82 13.90 -5.68 -2.88
N THR A 83 13.66 -6.70 -2.07
CA THR A 83 14.20 -8.05 -2.26
C THR A 83 13.38 -8.88 -3.26
N ILE A 84 12.20 -8.41 -3.69
CA ILE A 84 11.37 -9.08 -4.69
C ILE A 84 12.05 -8.99 -6.05
N GLU A 85 12.32 -10.15 -6.65
CA GLU A 85 12.71 -10.23 -8.06
C GLU A 85 11.47 -10.14 -8.95
N VAL A 86 11.47 -9.19 -9.88
CA VAL A 86 10.37 -8.97 -10.84
C VAL A 86 10.82 -9.43 -12.23
N PRO A 87 10.56 -10.69 -12.62
CA PRO A 87 11.00 -11.21 -13.91
C PRO A 87 10.12 -10.75 -15.09
N ASP A 88 8.87 -10.37 -14.82
CA ASP A 88 7.89 -10.01 -15.85
C ASP A 88 8.06 -8.56 -16.32
N GLU A 89 8.20 -8.37 -17.63
CA GLU A 89 8.42 -7.04 -18.24
C GLU A 89 7.16 -6.15 -18.14
N SER A 90 5.97 -6.73 -18.20
CA SER A 90 4.71 -5.98 -18.10
C SER A 90 4.54 -5.43 -16.68
N LEU A 91 4.89 -6.23 -15.68
CA LEU A 91 4.89 -5.83 -14.28
C LEU A 91 5.96 -4.77 -14.01
N LEU A 92 7.17 -4.92 -14.55
CA LEU A 92 8.18 -3.86 -14.48
C LEU A 92 7.70 -2.54 -15.10
N GLN A 93 7.00 -2.61 -16.22
CA GLN A 93 6.42 -1.44 -16.88
C GLN A 93 5.32 -0.80 -16.01
N PHE A 94 4.42 -1.60 -15.45
CA PHE A 94 3.41 -1.13 -14.50
C PHE A 94 4.02 -0.42 -13.29
N LEU A 95 5.03 -1.03 -12.65
CA LEU A 95 5.72 -0.45 -11.49
C LEU A 95 6.37 0.90 -11.83
N LYS A 96 6.94 1.05 -13.03
CA LYS A 96 7.47 2.33 -13.51
C LYS A 96 6.36 3.38 -13.69
N GLU A 97 5.23 2.98 -14.27
CA GLU A 97 4.08 3.88 -14.50
C GLU A 97 3.49 4.43 -13.20
N VAL A 98 3.36 3.59 -12.16
CA VAL A 98 2.90 4.03 -10.83
C VAL A 98 4.04 4.58 -9.97
N CYS A 99 5.25 4.68 -10.53
CA CYS A 99 6.46 5.11 -9.84
C CYS A 99 6.64 4.42 -8.48
N ALA A 100 6.48 3.09 -8.45
CA ALA A 100 6.62 2.29 -7.25
C ALA A 100 8.03 2.43 -6.66
N VAL A 101 8.10 2.42 -5.33
CA VAL A 101 9.28 2.70 -4.54
C VAL A 101 9.79 1.39 -3.92
N PRO A 102 10.91 0.82 -4.42
CA PRO A 102 11.54 -0.31 -3.74
C PRO A 102 11.99 0.13 -2.35
N THR A 103 11.64 -0.64 -1.34
CA THR A 103 11.78 -0.25 0.07
C THR A 103 12.31 -1.42 0.90
N ASP A 104 13.16 -1.12 1.88
CA ASP A 104 13.65 -2.12 2.83
C ASP A 104 12.59 -2.45 3.88
N PHE A 105 12.09 -3.69 3.88
CA PHE A 105 11.07 -4.19 4.80
C PHE A 105 11.65 -4.93 6.02
N SER A 106 12.98 -4.96 6.17
CA SER A 106 13.66 -5.64 7.29
C SER A 106 13.23 -5.11 8.67
N ASN A 107 12.72 -3.87 8.73
CA ASN A 107 12.18 -3.27 9.96
C ASN A 107 10.82 -2.60 9.67
N GLN A 108 9.76 -3.42 9.65
CA GLN A 108 8.39 -3.00 9.39
C GLN A 108 7.92 -1.90 10.36
N GLY A 109 8.19 -2.01 11.65
CA GLY A 109 7.77 -1.01 12.65
C GLY A 109 8.36 0.37 12.38
N GLN A 110 9.66 0.45 12.07
CA GLN A 110 10.31 1.72 11.71
C GLN A 110 9.78 2.27 10.37
N LEU A 111 9.50 1.39 9.40
CA LEU A 111 8.89 1.79 8.14
C LEU A 111 7.51 2.42 8.35
N LEU A 112 6.63 1.75 9.10
CA LEU A 112 5.29 2.26 9.43
C LEU A 112 5.35 3.60 10.15
N PHE A 113 6.25 3.73 11.14
CA PHE A 113 6.49 4.99 11.82
C PHE A 113 6.94 6.09 10.83
N THR A 114 7.85 5.77 9.92
CA THR A 114 8.36 6.72 8.93
C THR A 114 7.26 7.18 7.97
N LEU A 115 6.49 6.24 7.41
CA LEU A 115 5.35 6.52 6.54
C LEU A 115 4.30 7.38 7.26
N SER A 116 4.08 7.14 8.56
CA SER A 116 3.14 7.93 9.37
C SER A 116 3.49 9.41 9.43
N LYS A 117 4.77 9.77 9.24
CA LYS A 117 5.25 11.16 9.26
C LYS A 117 5.45 11.72 7.85
N ALA A 118 5.95 10.90 6.93
CA ALA A 118 6.34 11.33 5.58
C ALA A 118 5.14 11.58 4.65
N LEU A 119 4.05 10.82 4.83
CA LEU A 119 2.87 10.89 3.96
C LEU A 119 1.96 12.10 4.25
N PHE A 120 2.25 12.91 5.28
CA PHE A 120 1.52 14.14 5.51
C PHE A 120 1.91 15.20 4.47
N SER A 121 0.90 15.67 3.73
CA SER A 121 0.96 16.77 2.77
C SER A 121 1.21 18.11 3.49
N GLY A 122 2.46 18.30 3.89
CA GLY A 122 2.92 19.52 4.56
C GLY A 122 4.40 19.80 4.31
N GLN A 123 4.97 19.30 3.21
CA GLN A 123 6.28 19.78 2.76
C GLN A 123 6.11 21.20 2.22
N TYR A 124 6.18 22.16 3.14
CA TYR A 124 6.55 23.53 2.82
C TYR A 124 7.98 23.51 2.27
N GLY A 125 8.11 23.86 0.99
CA GLY A 125 9.33 24.33 0.36
C GLY A 125 9.00 25.60 -0.42
#